data_AF-A0A377ZP01-F1
#
_entry.id   AF-A0A377ZP01-F1
#
_cell.length_a   1.000
_cell.length_b   1.000
_cell.length_c   1.000
_cell.angle_alpha   90.00
_cell.angle_beta   90.00
_cell.angle_gamma   90.00
#
_symmetry.space_group_name_H-M   'P 1'
#
loop_
_entity.id
_entity.type
_entity.pdbx_description
1 polymer ?
#
loop_
_entity_poly.entity_id
_entity_poly.type
_entity_poly.pdbx_seq_one_letter_code
_entity_poly.pdbx_strand_id
1 'polypeptide(L)'
;MTVNDITETARKYIPEMRAKGADVVVVVAHSGLSADPYQAMAENSVYYLSQVPGVDAIMFGHAHAVFPGKDFANIKGADIAKGTLNGVPAVMPGMWGDHLGVVDLVLNNDSGKWQVTQSKAEARPIYDAVAKKSLAAEDAKLVAVLKADHDATREFVSKPIGKSADNMYSYLALVQDDPTVQVVNMAQKAYVEHYIQGDPDLAKLPVLSAAAPFKVGGRKNDPASFVEVEKGQLTFRNAADLYLYPNTLVVMKVSGKRLRSGWNALPDSLTRSIPPAASRSR
;
A
#
# COMPACT_ATOMS: atom_id res chain seq x y z
N MET A 1 21.35 3.91 1.24
CA MET A 1 20.75 3.34 0.02
C MET A 1 20.25 4.49 -0.83
N THR A 2 20.58 4.50 -2.12
CA THR A 2 20.10 5.53 -3.06
C THR A 2 19.16 4.86 -4.05
N VAL A 3 18.01 5.48 -4.33
CA VAL A 3 17.05 5.03 -5.33
C VAL A 3 17.06 6.05 -6.47
N ASN A 4 17.22 5.58 -7.70
CA ASN A 4 17.21 6.40 -8.91
C ASN A 4 15.81 6.41 -9.53
N ASP A 5 15.55 7.39 -10.40
CA ASP A 5 14.30 7.45 -11.16
C ASP A 5 14.14 6.20 -12.03
N ILE A 6 12.96 5.59 -11.99
CA ILE A 6 12.72 4.30 -12.65
C ILE A 6 12.66 4.43 -14.18
N THR A 7 12.19 5.57 -14.69
CA THR A 7 12.06 5.82 -16.13
C THR A 7 13.43 6.10 -16.73
N GLU A 8 14.24 6.96 -16.11
CA GLU A 8 15.62 7.21 -16.54
C GLU A 8 16.49 5.95 -16.42
N THR A 9 16.28 5.16 -15.37
CA THR A 9 16.96 3.87 -15.20
C THR A 9 16.61 2.91 -16.33
N ALA A 10 15.33 2.81 -16.71
CA ALA A 10 14.91 1.99 -17.85
C ALA A 10 15.51 2.48 -19.18
N ARG A 11 15.48 3.80 -19.44
CA ARG A 11 16.09 4.40 -20.63
C ARG A 11 17.58 4.12 -20.75
N LYS A 12 18.29 4.02 -19.63
CA LYS A 12 19.72 3.66 -19.61
C LYS A 12 19.95 2.17 -19.87
N TYR A 13 19.31 1.30 -19.11
CA TYR A 13 19.68 -0.12 -19.08
C TYR A 13 19.00 -0.97 -20.15
N ILE A 14 17.85 -0.57 -20.68
CA ILE A 14 17.18 -1.35 -21.74
C ILE A 14 18.03 -1.41 -23.02
N PRO A 15 18.60 -0.30 -23.54
CA PRO A 15 19.54 -0.36 -24.65
C PRO A 15 20.76 -1.23 -24.36
N GLU A 16 21.31 -1.16 -23.14
CA GLU A 16 22.45 -1.98 -22.73
C GLU A 16 22.12 -3.48 -22.71
N MET A 17 20.96 -3.86 -22.16
CA MET A 17 20.49 -5.24 -22.14
C MET A 17 20.31 -5.78 -23.57
N ARG A 18 19.72 -4.99 -24.46
CA ARG A 18 19.55 -5.37 -25.87
C ARG A 18 20.89 -5.51 -26.60
N ALA A 19 21.83 -4.61 -26.37
CA ALA A 19 23.18 -4.71 -26.92
C ALA A 19 23.92 -5.97 -26.43
N LYS A 20 23.62 -6.43 -25.21
CA LYS A 20 24.13 -7.67 -24.62
C LYS A 20 23.38 -8.94 -25.06
N GLY A 21 22.39 -8.83 -25.94
CA GLY A 21 21.68 -9.97 -26.53
C GLY A 21 20.30 -10.26 -25.94
N ALA A 22 19.72 -9.35 -25.15
CA ALA A 22 18.32 -9.49 -24.74
C ALA A 22 17.39 -9.22 -25.93
N ASP A 23 16.70 -10.27 -26.39
CA ASP A 23 15.69 -10.17 -27.45
C ASP A 23 14.35 -9.67 -26.92
N VAL A 24 13.98 -10.11 -25.70
CA VAL A 24 12.73 -9.74 -25.01
C VAL A 24 13.05 -9.15 -23.65
N VAL A 25 12.45 -8.00 -23.33
CA VAL A 25 12.64 -7.25 -22.08
C VAL A 25 11.30 -7.06 -21.37
N VAL A 26 11.18 -7.66 -20.19
CA VAL A 26 10.02 -7.50 -19.31
C VAL A 26 10.38 -6.57 -18.15
N VAL A 27 9.60 -5.52 -17.96
CA VAL A 27 9.76 -4.59 -16.83
C VAL A 27 8.84 -5.02 -15.69
N VAL A 28 9.43 -5.31 -14.53
CA VAL A 28 8.69 -5.61 -13.30
C VAL A 28 8.88 -4.44 -12.33
N ALA A 29 7.83 -3.63 -12.12
CA ALA A 29 7.94 -2.36 -11.41
C ALA A 29 6.95 -2.26 -10.24
N HIS A 30 7.43 -1.96 -9.04
CA HIS A 30 6.56 -1.58 -7.92
C HIS A 30 6.25 -0.07 -7.98
N SER A 31 5.46 0.34 -8.97
CA SER A 31 5.01 1.71 -9.19
C SER A 31 3.62 1.68 -9.82
N GLY A 32 2.78 2.67 -9.52
CA GLY A 32 1.44 2.73 -10.07
C GLY A 32 1.37 3.40 -11.45
N LEU A 33 0.15 3.45 -11.98
CA LEU A 33 -0.15 4.10 -13.25
C LEU A 33 -0.71 5.51 -13.01
N SER A 34 0.05 6.54 -13.40
CA SER A 34 -0.43 7.92 -13.55
C SER A 34 -0.08 8.44 -14.95
N ALA A 35 -0.99 9.22 -15.52
CA ALA A 35 -0.79 9.94 -16.78
C ALA A 35 -0.57 11.45 -16.58
N ASP A 36 -0.36 11.89 -15.33
CA ASP A 36 0.05 13.26 -15.02
C ASP A 36 1.40 13.57 -15.68
N PRO A 37 1.72 14.83 -16.03
CA PRO A 37 2.97 15.21 -16.67
C PRO A 37 4.20 14.61 -15.97
N TYR A 38 5.20 14.19 -16.77
CA TYR A 38 6.36 13.49 -16.26
C TYR A 38 7.09 14.31 -15.20
N GLN A 39 7.36 13.68 -14.07
CA GLN A 39 8.21 14.19 -13.01
C GLN A 39 9.19 13.08 -12.62
N ALA A 40 10.48 13.43 -12.61
CA ALA A 40 11.48 12.51 -12.10
C ALA A 40 11.20 12.19 -10.62
N MET A 41 11.44 10.95 -10.23
CA MET A 41 11.17 10.41 -8.90
C MET A 41 9.67 10.37 -8.52
N ALA A 42 8.77 10.45 -9.50
CA ALA A 42 7.34 10.30 -9.24
C ALA A 42 7.01 8.89 -8.70
N GLU A 43 6.04 8.82 -7.79
CA GLU A 43 5.57 7.58 -7.18
C GLU A 43 4.96 6.61 -8.22
N ASN A 44 4.21 7.17 -9.19
CA ASN A 44 3.46 6.44 -10.22
C ASN A 44 3.99 6.78 -11.62
N SER A 45 4.84 5.93 -12.19
CA SER A 45 5.54 6.21 -13.47
C SER A 45 5.39 5.13 -14.54
N VAL A 46 4.49 4.15 -14.34
CA VAL A 46 4.32 3.04 -15.30
C VAL A 46 3.92 3.50 -16.71
N TYR A 47 3.17 4.60 -16.81
CA TYR A 47 2.87 5.23 -18.09
C TYR A 47 4.14 5.56 -18.89
N TYR A 48 5.15 6.14 -18.23
CA TYR A 48 6.40 6.52 -18.87
C TYR A 48 7.30 5.33 -19.15
N LEU A 49 7.25 4.28 -18.32
CA LEU A 49 7.94 3.02 -18.59
C LEU A 49 7.46 2.38 -19.90
N SER A 50 6.15 2.42 -20.18
CA SER A 50 5.58 1.91 -21.44
C SER A 50 5.99 2.69 -22.68
N GLN A 51 6.56 3.88 -22.53
CA GLN A 51 7.07 4.70 -23.63
C GLN A 51 8.56 4.45 -23.89
N VAL A 52 9.26 3.71 -23.04
CA VAL A 52 10.68 3.43 -23.22
C VAL A 52 10.84 2.42 -24.37
N PRO A 53 11.58 2.77 -25.45
CA PRO A 53 11.78 1.86 -26.55
C PRO A 53 12.45 0.56 -26.10
N GLY A 54 11.92 -0.56 -26.60
CA GLY A 54 12.46 -1.87 -26.30
C GLY A 54 11.91 -2.53 -25.03
N VAL A 55 10.84 -2.01 -24.42
CA VAL A 55 10.04 -2.75 -23.43
C VAL A 55 9.02 -3.62 -24.18
N ASP A 56 8.98 -4.92 -23.86
CA ASP A 56 8.07 -5.88 -24.47
C ASP A 56 6.86 -6.23 -23.59
N ALA A 57 6.99 -6.07 -22.26
CA ALA A 57 5.89 -6.25 -21.32
C ALA A 57 6.14 -5.50 -20.01
N ILE A 58 5.06 -5.16 -19.29
CA ILE A 58 5.13 -4.54 -17.96
C ILE A 58 4.25 -5.28 -16.96
N MET A 59 4.84 -5.73 -15.86
CA MET A 59 4.11 -6.24 -14.69
C MET A 59 4.31 -5.25 -13.56
N PHE A 60 3.22 -4.68 -13.03
CA PHE A 60 3.32 -3.58 -12.07
C PHE A 60 2.34 -3.67 -10.90
N GLY A 61 2.53 -2.78 -9.91
CA GLY A 61 1.87 -2.83 -8.61
C GLY A 61 1.71 -1.47 -7.95
N HIS A 62 1.90 -1.40 -6.63
CA HIS A 62 1.86 -0.19 -5.78
C HIS A 62 0.48 0.47 -5.58
N ALA A 63 -0.28 0.68 -6.64
CA ALA A 63 -1.56 1.41 -6.55
C ALA A 63 -2.73 0.55 -6.03
N HIS A 64 -2.57 -0.76 -5.90
CA HIS A 64 -3.63 -1.71 -5.48
C HIS A 64 -4.89 -1.60 -6.34
N ALA A 65 -4.72 -1.32 -7.64
CA ALA A 65 -5.80 -1.22 -8.59
C ALA A 65 -5.71 -2.37 -9.61
N VAL A 66 -6.76 -2.57 -10.39
CA VAL A 66 -6.81 -3.61 -11.42
C VAL A 66 -6.60 -2.96 -12.78
N PHE A 67 -5.46 -3.25 -13.42
CA PHE A 67 -5.20 -2.90 -14.82
C PHE A 67 -4.93 -4.20 -15.61
N PRO A 68 -5.51 -4.37 -16.81
CA PRO A 68 -6.49 -3.48 -17.46
C PRO A 68 -7.83 -3.42 -16.70
N GLY A 69 -8.46 -2.25 -16.67
CA GLY A 69 -9.74 -2.03 -15.99
C GLY A 69 -10.39 -0.70 -16.37
N LYS A 70 -11.71 -0.60 -16.20
CA LYS A 70 -12.52 0.57 -16.61
C LYS A 70 -12.02 1.91 -16.05
N ASP A 71 -11.40 1.89 -14.87
CA ASP A 71 -10.89 3.09 -14.20
C ASP A 71 -9.73 3.74 -14.97
N PHE A 72 -9.10 3.00 -15.89
CA PHE A 72 -7.99 3.46 -16.71
C PHE A 72 -8.37 3.66 -18.18
N ALA A 73 -9.64 3.48 -18.55
CA ALA A 73 -10.10 3.55 -19.94
C ALA A 73 -9.91 4.93 -20.59
N ASN A 74 -9.85 5.99 -19.77
CA ASN A 74 -9.65 7.36 -20.25
C ASN A 74 -8.17 7.76 -20.34
N ILE A 75 -7.23 6.88 -19.94
CA ILE A 75 -5.80 7.14 -20.11
C ILE A 75 -5.43 6.97 -21.58
N LYS A 76 -4.84 8.00 -22.18
CA LYS A 76 -4.36 7.95 -23.56
C LYS A 76 -3.42 6.77 -23.76
N GLY A 77 -3.63 5.97 -24.81
CA GLY A 77 -2.78 4.82 -25.10
C GLY A 77 -3.06 3.58 -24.25
N ALA A 78 -3.98 3.63 -23.28
CA ALA A 78 -4.49 2.42 -22.62
C ALA A 78 -5.54 1.74 -23.52
N ASP A 79 -5.31 0.47 -23.86
CA ASP A 79 -6.28 -0.40 -24.51
C ASP A 79 -6.73 -1.46 -23.49
N ILE A 80 -7.90 -1.26 -22.90
CA ILE A 80 -8.43 -2.14 -21.86
C ILE A 80 -8.81 -3.53 -22.41
N ALA A 81 -9.22 -3.60 -23.68
CA ALA A 81 -9.63 -4.86 -24.30
C ALA A 81 -8.42 -5.76 -24.60
N LYS A 82 -7.30 -5.16 -25.05
CA LYS A 82 -6.05 -5.89 -25.29
C LYS A 82 -5.13 -5.97 -24.07
N GLY A 83 -5.38 -5.16 -23.05
CA GLY A 83 -4.52 -5.04 -21.87
C GLY A 83 -3.17 -4.42 -22.20
N THR A 84 -3.15 -3.37 -23.02
CA THR A 84 -1.91 -2.69 -23.37
C THR A 84 -1.90 -1.24 -22.91
N LEU A 85 -0.70 -0.72 -22.71
CA LEU A 85 -0.43 0.68 -22.43
C LEU A 85 0.64 1.15 -23.42
N ASN A 86 0.29 2.15 -24.24
CA ASN A 86 1.13 2.61 -25.36
C ASN A 86 1.58 1.46 -26.29
N GLY A 87 0.72 0.45 -26.47
CA GLY A 87 1.01 -0.74 -27.29
C GLY A 87 1.79 -1.85 -26.58
N VAL A 88 2.30 -1.62 -25.37
CA VAL A 88 3.01 -2.62 -24.56
C VAL A 88 2.01 -3.36 -23.66
N PRO A 89 1.94 -4.69 -23.64
CA PRO A 89 1.08 -5.44 -22.72
C PRO A 89 1.48 -5.14 -21.27
N ALA A 90 0.50 -4.75 -20.46
CA ALA A 90 0.73 -4.35 -19.08
C ALA A 90 -0.34 -4.87 -18.13
N VAL A 91 0.04 -5.27 -16.92
CA VAL A 91 -0.89 -5.79 -15.93
C VAL A 91 -0.56 -5.34 -14.51
N MET A 92 -1.60 -4.96 -13.76
CA MET A 92 -1.57 -4.71 -12.32
C MET A 92 -2.70 -5.52 -11.67
N PRO A 93 -2.40 -6.62 -10.98
CA PRO A 93 -3.39 -7.58 -10.52
C PRO A 93 -3.92 -7.26 -9.12
N GLY A 94 -4.51 -6.07 -8.94
CA GLY A 94 -5.21 -5.73 -7.71
C GLY A 94 -4.34 -5.79 -6.45
N MET A 95 -4.84 -6.47 -5.42
CA MET A 95 -4.17 -6.63 -4.12
C MET A 95 -4.58 -7.91 -3.41
N TRP A 96 -3.78 -8.34 -2.42
CA TRP A 96 -4.10 -9.48 -1.54
C TRP A 96 -4.34 -10.82 -2.25
N GLY A 97 -3.84 -10.95 -3.49
CA GLY A 97 -4.07 -12.14 -4.31
C GLY A 97 -5.47 -12.24 -4.90
N ASP A 98 -6.22 -11.13 -4.98
CA ASP A 98 -7.58 -11.10 -5.53
C ASP A 98 -7.64 -11.31 -7.06
N HIS A 99 -6.52 -11.09 -7.78
CA HIS A 99 -6.38 -11.35 -9.20
C HIS A 99 -5.06 -12.06 -9.52
N LEU A 100 -5.07 -12.86 -10.58
CA LEU A 100 -3.89 -13.35 -11.27
C LEU A 100 -3.61 -12.44 -12.48
N GLY A 101 -2.46 -11.77 -12.50
CA GLY A 101 -2.00 -11.03 -13.66
C GLY A 101 -1.38 -11.94 -14.71
N VAL A 102 -1.83 -11.85 -15.95
CA VAL A 102 -1.37 -12.67 -17.07
C VAL A 102 -0.92 -11.77 -18.22
N VAL A 103 0.27 -12.02 -18.75
CA VAL A 103 0.77 -11.44 -19.99
C VAL A 103 1.11 -12.59 -20.93
N ASP A 104 0.40 -12.65 -22.06
CA ASP A 104 0.64 -13.62 -23.12
C ASP A 104 1.43 -12.95 -24.23
N LEU A 105 2.58 -13.53 -24.61
CA LEU A 105 3.43 -13.09 -25.71
C LEU A 105 3.54 -14.21 -26.76
N VAL A 106 3.27 -13.90 -28.01
CA VAL A 106 3.59 -14.77 -29.16
C VAL A 106 4.95 -14.34 -29.69
N LEU A 107 5.91 -15.28 -29.71
CA LEU A 107 7.27 -15.02 -30.13
C LEU A 107 7.57 -15.68 -31.48
N ASN A 108 8.27 -14.97 -32.36
CA ASN A 108 8.83 -15.49 -33.61
C ASN A 108 10.37 -15.44 -33.55
N ASN A 109 11.04 -16.50 -34.02
CA ASN A 109 12.51 -16.61 -34.11
C ASN A 109 13.06 -16.90 -35.52
N ASP A 110 12.27 -16.70 -36.57
CA ASP A 110 12.64 -17.05 -37.96
C ASP A 110 13.93 -16.34 -38.43
N SER A 111 14.21 -15.16 -37.86
CA SER A 111 15.41 -14.36 -38.14
C SER A 111 16.63 -14.72 -37.27
N GLY A 112 16.51 -15.72 -36.40
CA GLY A 112 17.51 -16.06 -35.38
C GLY A 112 17.54 -15.10 -34.19
N LYS A 113 16.57 -14.19 -34.08
CA LYS A 113 16.29 -13.34 -32.91
C LYS A 113 14.82 -13.43 -32.55
N TRP A 114 14.53 -13.58 -31.26
CA TRP A 114 13.15 -13.60 -30.77
C TRP A 114 12.50 -12.22 -30.91
N GLN A 115 11.29 -12.17 -31.45
CA GLN A 115 10.49 -10.96 -31.60
C GLN A 115 9.06 -11.21 -31.14
N VAL A 116 8.51 -10.29 -30.36
CA VAL A 116 7.09 -10.32 -30.00
C VAL A 116 6.27 -9.94 -31.23
N THR A 117 5.43 -10.85 -31.71
CA THR A 117 4.56 -10.62 -32.88
C THR A 117 3.13 -10.29 -32.48
N GLN A 118 2.68 -10.82 -31.34
CA GLN A 118 1.38 -10.53 -30.75
C GLN A 118 1.49 -10.55 -29.22
N SER A 119 0.65 -9.78 -28.56
CA SER A 119 0.60 -9.74 -27.12
C SER A 119 -0.79 -9.38 -26.59
N LYS A 120 -1.10 -9.88 -25.40
CA LYS A 120 -2.27 -9.49 -24.62
C LYS A 120 -1.92 -9.52 -23.13
N ALA A 121 -2.55 -8.66 -22.34
CA ALA A 121 -2.55 -8.81 -20.89
C ALA A 121 -3.97 -8.82 -20.32
N GLU A 122 -4.14 -9.47 -19.16
CA GLU A 122 -5.38 -9.47 -18.41
C GLU A 122 -5.14 -9.72 -16.93
N ALA A 123 -6.01 -9.16 -16.08
CA ALA A 123 -6.07 -9.49 -14.65
C ALA A 123 -7.30 -10.38 -14.42
N ARG A 124 -7.06 -11.65 -14.07
CA ARG A 124 -8.12 -12.66 -13.88
C ARG A 124 -8.54 -12.66 -12.41
N PRO A 125 -9.80 -12.32 -12.06
CA PRO A 125 -10.26 -12.38 -10.68
C PRO A 125 -10.29 -13.83 -10.18
N ILE A 126 -9.97 -14.05 -8.91
CA ILE A 126 -10.13 -15.36 -8.26
C ILE A 126 -11.48 -15.49 -7.54
N TYR A 127 -12.26 -14.42 -7.47
CA TYR A 127 -13.53 -14.37 -6.77
C TYR A 127 -14.55 -13.51 -7.53
N ASP A 128 -15.78 -13.99 -7.67
CA ASP A 128 -16.91 -13.22 -8.16
C ASP A 128 -17.63 -12.56 -6.97
N ALA A 129 -17.48 -11.25 -6.85
CA ALA A 129 -18.09 -10.47 -5.78
C ALA A 129 -19.62 -10.41 -5.87
N VAL A 130 -20.20 -10.51 -7.07
CA VAL A 130 -21.65 -10.46 -7.29
C VAL A 130 -22.28 -11.79 -6.94
N ALA A 131 -21.73 -12.88 -7.48
CA ALA A 131 -22.19 -14.24 -7.18
C ALA A 131 -21.73 -14.75 -5.79
N LYS A 132 -20.82 -14.02 -5.14
CA LYS A 132 -20.18 -14.39 -3.87
C LYS A 132 -19.56 -15.79 -3.90
N LYS A 133 -18.79 -16.07 -4.95
CA LYS A 133 -18.25 -17.40 -5.22
C LYS A 133 -16.79 -17.34 -5.66
N SER A 134 -15.98 -18.27 -5.17
CA SER A 134 -14.63 -18.48 -5.70
C SER A 134 -14.68 -18.91 -7.16
N LEU A 135 -13.83 -18.30 -7.98
CA LEU A 135 -13.61 -18.64 -9.39
C LEU A 135 -12.44 -19.60 -9.57
N ALA A 136 -11.61 -19.76 -8.53
CA ALA A 136 -10.50 -20.69 -8.50
C ALA A 136 -10.70 -21.75 -7.40
N ALA A 137 -10.36 -22.99 -7.71
CA ALA A 137 -10.28 -24.04 -6.69
C ALA A 137 -8.96 -23.93 -5.92
N GLU A 138 -9.00 -24.25 -4.63
CA GLU A 138 -7.79 -24.37 -3.81
C GLU A 138 -6.99 -25.60 -4.23
N ASP A 139 -5.66 -25.48 -4.22
CA ASP A 139 -4.77 -26.63 -4.36
C ASP A 139 -4.65 -27.33 -2.99
N ALA A 140 -5.17 -28.55 -2.89
CA ALA A 140 -5.19 -29.32 -1.64
C ALA A 140 -3.78 -29.58 -1.06
N LYS A 141 -2.74 -29.68 -1.90
CA LYS A 141 -1.36 -29.85 -1.43
C LYS A 141 -0.82 -28.56 -0.83
N LEU A 142 -1.10 -27.41 -1.46
CA LEU A 142 -0.72 -26.11 -0.90
C LEU A 142 -1.44 -25.84 0.43
N VAL A 143 -2.74 -26.15 0.51
CA VAL A 143 -3.49 -26.05 1.77
C VAL A 143 -2.86 -26.93 2.86
N ALA A 144 -2.49 -28.16 2.52
CA ALA A 144 -1.84 -29.06 3.48
C ALA A 144 -0.48 -28.54 3.96
N VAL A 145 0.33 -27.97 3.06
CA VAL A 145 1.64 -27.37 3.41
C VAL A 145 1.47 -26.17 4.33
N LEU A 146 0.48 -25.31 4.08
CA LEU A 146 0.25 -24.08 4.86
C LEU A 146 -0.55 -24.30 6.15
N LYS A 147 -1.11 -25.51 6.35
CA LYS A 147 -2.04 -25.78 7.45
C LYS A 147 -1.45 -25.48 8.82
N ALA A 148 -0.22 -25.93 9.08
CA ALA A 148 0.42 -25.72 10.37
C ALA A 148 0.62 -24.23 10.67
N ASP A 149 1.12 -23.45 9.70
CA ASP A 149 1.31 -22.00 9.85
C ASP A 149 -0.02 -21.26 9.98
N HIS A 150 -1.05 -21.69 9.25
CA HIS A 150 -2.40 -21.13 9.36
C HIS A 150 -2.98 -21.34 10.76
N ASP A 151 -2.93 -22.57 11.28
CA ASP A 151 -3.45 -22.91 12.60
C ASP A 151 -2.67 -22.17 13.70
N ALA A 152 -1.33 -22.13 13.61
CA ALA A 152 -0.48 -21.41 14.55
C ALA A 152 -0.74 -19.89 14.52
N THR A 153 -0.95 -19.32 13.33
CA THR A 153 -1.32 -17.91 13.18
C THR A 153 -2.66 -17.63 13.86
N ARG A 154 -3.67 -18.47 13.62
CA ARG A 154 -5.00 -18.35 14.26
C ARG A 154 -4.89 -18.42 15.78
N GLU A 155 -4.16 -19.39 16.30
CA GLU A 155 -3.94 -19.53 17.73
C GLU A 155 -3.27 -18.28 18.30
N PHE A 156 -2.18 -17.81 17.69
CA PHE A 156 -1.46 -16.63 18.12
C PHE A 156 -2.35 -15.38 18.13
N VAL A 157 -3.04 -15.09 17.02
CA VAL A 157 -3.86 -13.87 16.93
C VAL A 157 -5.09 -13.91 17.84
N SER A 158 -5.53 -15.11 18.26
CA SER A 158 -6.62 -15.29 19.22
C SER A 158 -6.20 -15.15 20.68
N LYS A 159 -4.90 -15.06 21.01
CA LYS A 159 -4.45 -14.90 22.39
C LYS A 159 -4.97 -13.57 22.97
N PRO A 160 -5.53 -13.58 24.19
CA PRO A 160 -6.05 -12.38 24.83
C PRO A 160 -4.92 -11.43 25.22
N ILE A 161 -5.12 -10.13 25.00
CA ILE A 161 -4.18 -9.07 25.37
C ILE A 161 -4.78 -8.06 26.36
N GLY A 162 -6.09 -8.11 26.58
CA GLY A 162 -6.76 -7.21 27.51
C GLY A 162 -8.27 -7.21 27.33
N LYS A 163 -8.93 -6.19 27.88
CA LYS A 163 -10.36 -5.94 27.71
C LYS A 163 -10.62 -4.46 27.44
N SER A 164 -11.59 -4.18 26.58
CA SER A 164 -12.16 -2.83 26.38
C SER A 164 -13.54 -2.74 27.04
N ALA A 165 -13.83 -1.59 27.66
CA ALA A 165 -15.17 -1.29 28.16
C ALA A 165 -16.13 -0.82 27.04
N ASP A 166 -15.57 -0.25 25.97
CA ASP A 166 -16.31 0.40 24.88
C ASP A 166 -15.87 -0.10 23.51
N ASN A 167 -16.71 0.15 22.51
CA ASN A 167 -16.43 -0.15 21.11
C ASN A 167 -15.45 0.89 20.54
N MET A 168 -14.54 0.47 19.66
CA MET A 168 -13.56 1.33 19.01
C MET A 168 -13.67 1.14 17.50
N TYR A 169 -14.18 2.18 16.83
CA TYR A 169 -14.40 2.19 15.38
C TYR A 169 -13.71 3.39 14.76
N SER A 170 -13.09 3.23 13.60
CA SER A 170 -12.30 4.28 12.94
C SER A 170 -13.08 5.13 11.93
N TYR A 171 -14.41 5.04 11.91
CA TYR A 171 -15.26 5.64 10.87
C TYR A 171 -15.04 7.16 10.67
N LEU A 172 -14.68 7.87 11.73
CA LEU A 172 -14.52 9.33 11.73
C LEU A 172 -13.08 9.76 12.07
N ALA A 173 -12.11 8.83 12.06
CA ALA A 173 -10.74 9.10 12.49
C ALA A 173 -9.98 10.14 11.67
N LEU A 174 -10.49 10.52 10.50
CA LEU A 174 -9.92 11.60 9.67
C LEU A 174 -10.46 13.00 10.02
N VAL A 175 -11.55 13.10 10.78
CA VAL A 175 -12.28 14.38 10.99
C VAL A 175 -12.49 14.74 12.47
N GLN A 176 -12.23 13.81 13.38
CA GLN A 176 -12.35 14.03 14.84
C GLN A 176 -11.39 13.11 15.62
N ASP A 177 -11.31 13.34 16.93
CA ASP A 177 -10.65 12.43 17.86
C ASP A 177 -11.31 11.05 17.81
N ASP A 178 -10.48 10.00 17.77
CA ASP A 178 -10.92 8.64 17.53
C ASP A 178 -10.25 7.64 18.48
N PRO A 179 -11.02 6.74 19.12
CA PRO A 179 -10.48 5.81 20.11
C PRO A 179 -9.45 4.84 19.52
N THR A 180 -9.54 4.52 18.23
CA THR A 180 -8.61 3.59 17.56
C THR A 180 -7.21 4.16 17.42
N VAL A 181 -7.09 5.48 17.18
CA VAL A 181 -5.80 6.19 17.14
C VAL A 181 -5.32 6.50 18.56
N GLN A 182 -6.24 6.87 19.45
CA GLN A 182 -5.92 7.24 20.82
C GLN A 182 -5.26 6.09 21.60
N VAL A 183 -5.75 4.85 21.46
CA VAL A 183 -5.16 3.70 22.16
C VAL A 183 -3.73 3.43 21.69
N VAL A 184 -3.43 3.61 20.40
CA VAL A 184 -2.06 3.49 19.86
C VAL A 184 -1.16 4.57 20.44
N ASN A 185 -1.61 5.82 20.43
CA ASN A 185 -0.85 6.94 21.00
C ASN A 185 -0.58 6.75 22.50
N MET A 186 -1.55 6.27 23.27
CA MET A 186 -1.37 5.98 24.69
C MET A 186 -0.37 4.85 24.92
N ALA A 187 -0.41 3.78 24.13
CA ALA A 187 0.53 2.68 24.23
C ALA A 187 1.97 3.11 23.91
N GLN A 188 2.15 3.87 22.82
CA GLN A 188 3.44 4.45 22.43
C GLN A 188 3.99 5.37 23.53
N LYS A 189 3.15 6.27 24.04
CA LYS A 189 3.51 7.19 25.11
C LYS A 189 3.91 6.44 26.39
N ALA A 190 3.10 5.50 26.85
CA ALA A 190 3.36 4.72 28.06
C ALA A 190 4.68 3.92 27.96
N TYR A 191 4.95 3.32 26.80
CA TYR A 191 6.21 2.61 26.56
C TYR A 191 7.42 3.54 26.69
N VAL A 192 7.36 4.72 26.06
CA VAL A 192 8.47 5.69 26.09
C VAL A 192 8.66 6.28 27.48
N GLU A 193 7.58 6.66 28.16
CA GLU A 193 7.63 7.20 29.54
C GLU A 193 8.27 6.18 30.50
N HIS A 194 7.94 4.89 30.35
CA HIS A 194 8.59 3.83 31.12
C HIS A 194 10.07 3.67 30.75
N TYR A 195 10.41 3.69 29.46
CA TYR A 195 11.79 3.51 28.98
C TYR A 195 12.74 4.62 29.48
N ILE A 196 12.27 5.86 29.54
CA ILE A 196 13.07 7.01 30.01
C ILE A 196 12.97 7.24 31.52
N GLN A 197 12.28 6.37 32.26
CA GLN A 197 12.06 6.54 33.69
C GLN A 197 13.40 6.53 34.44
N GLY A 198 13.67 7.59 35.20
CA GLY A 198 14.92 7.74 35.97
C GLY A 198 16.10 8.29 35.19
N ASP A 199 15.97 8.48 33.87
CA ASP A 199 16.98 9.17 33.06
C ASP A 199 17.03 10.66 33.44
N PRO A 200 18.19 11.22 33.85
CA PRO A 200 18.29 12.59 34.33
C PRO A 200 18.00 13.64 33.24
N ASP A 201 18.24 13.30 31.98
CA ASP A 201 18.13 14.21 30.84
C ASP A 201 16.80 14.09 30.08
N LEU A 202 16.08 12.98 30.30
CA LEU A 202 14.86 12.64 29.56
C LEU A 202 13.62 12.51 30.44
N ALA A 203 13.72 12.00 31.69
CA ALA A 203 12.56 11.64 32.50
C ALA A 203 11.61 12.82 32.82
N LYS A 204 12.10 14.06 32.73
CA LYS A 204 11.31 15.28 32.97
C LYS A 204 10.72 15.88 31.69
N LEU A 205 11.06 15.35 30.52
CA LEU A 205 10.55 15.86 29.26
C LEU A 205 9.13 15.34 29.01
N PRO A 206 8.23 16.19 28.49
CA PRO A 206 6.91 15.72 28.09
C PRO A 206 7.02 14.78 26.90
N VAL A 207 6.36 13.62 26.98
CA VAL A 207 6.25 12.66 25.88
C VAL A 207 4.98 12.94 25.09
N LEU A 208 5.14 13.19 23.78
CA LEU A 208 4.07 13.33 22.81
C LEU A 208 4.08 12.13 21.87
N SER A 209 2.89 11.70 21.46
CA SER A 209 2.73 10.60 20.50
C SER A 209 1.93 11.07 19.30
N ALA A 210 2.28 10.54 18.14
CA ALA A 210 1.54 10.76 16.90
C ALA A 210 1.42 9.43 16.15
N ALA A 211 0.21 9.12 15.69
CA ALA A 211 -0.12 7.93 14.94
C ALA A 211 -1.06 8.31 13.79
N ALA A 212 -0.90 7.64 12.65
CA ALA A 212 -1.80 7.78 11.52
C ALA A 212 -2.93 6.74 11.62
N PRO A 213 -4.17 7.09 11.25
CA PRO A 213 -5.24 6.12 11.14
C PRO A 213 -5.09 5.32 9.83
N PHE A 214 -4.84 4.01 9.93
CA PHE A 214 -4.50 3.21 8.74
C PHE A 214 -5.71 2.63 7.99
N LYS A 215 -6.76 2.18 8.71
CA LYS A 215 -7.99 1.66 8.12
C LYS A 215 -9.13 2.66 8.32
N VAL A 216 -9.35 3.55 7.36
CA VAL A 216 -10.39 4.61 7.40
C VAL A 216 -11.18 4.71 6.08
N GLY A 217 -11.59 3.56 5.55
CA GLY A 217 -12.34 3.47 4.30
C GLY A 217 -11.47 3.23 3.05
N GLY A 218 -10.16 3.00 3.23
CA GLY A 218 -9.26 2.55 2.17
C GLY A 218 -9.19 3.46 0.92
N ARG A 219 -8.58 2.94 -0.16
CA ARG A 219 -8.64 3.60 -1.47
C ARG A 219 -10.02 3.34 -2.09
N LYS A 220 -10.60 4.35 -2.76
CA LYS A 220 -11.92 4.28 -3.44
C LYS A 220 -13.12 4.01 -2.51
N ASN A 221 -13.08 4.43 -1.25
CA ASN A 221 -14.17 4.25 -0.28
C ASN A 221 -14.53 2.77 -0.06
N ASP A 222 -13.52 1.92 0.15
CA ASP A 222 -13.69 0.53 0.54
C ASP A 222 -14.39 0.42 1.92
N PRO A 223 -15.65 -0.03 1.97
CA PRO A 223 -16.40 -0.12 3.21
C PRO A 223 -15.87 -1.20 4.15
N ALA A 224 -15.05 -2.15 3.67
CA ALA A 224 -14.43 -3.18 4.50
C ALA A 224 -13.11 -2.69 5.16
N SER A 225 -12.61 -1.52 4.77
CA SER A 225 -11.33 -0.99 5.24
C SER A 225 -11.47 -0.04 6.43
N PHE A 226 -12.31 -0.38 7.40
CA PHE A 226 -12.39 0.27 8.72
C PHE A 226 -11.92 -0.67 9.84
N VAL A 227 -11.44 -0.09 10.94
CA VAL A 227 -11.21 -0.84 12.18
C VAL A 227 -12.53 -0.97 12.90
N GLU A 228 -12.87 -2.20 13.28
CA GLU A 228 -14.06 -2.49 14.06
C GLU A 228 -13.70 -3.40 15.24
N VAL A 229 -13.52 -2.80 16.42
CA VAL A 229 -13.21 -3.52 17.66
C VAL A 229 -14.36 -3.35 18.65
N GLU A 230 -15.12 -4.43 18.84
CA GLU A 230 -16.17 -4.48 19.86
C GLU A 230 -15.59 -4.44 21.28
N LYS A 231 -16.38 -3.93 22.22
CA LYS A 231 -16.11 -4.03 23.65
C LYS A 231 -16.01 -5.48 24.11
N GLY A 232 -15.28 -5.71 25.19
CA GLY A 232 -15.03 -7.03 25.74
C GLY A 232 -13.59 -7.46 25.56
N GLN A 233 -13.37 -8.75 25.28
CA GLN A 233 -12.02 -9.30 25.23
C GLN A 233 -11.27 -8.85 23.96
N LEU A 234 -10.10 -8.26 24.17
CA LEU A 234 -9.18 -7.90 23.10
C LEU A 234 -8.17 -9.01 22.88
N THR A 235 -7.84 -9.25 21.62
CA THR A 235 -6.86 -10.24 21.18
C THR A 235 -5.79 -9.60 20.31
N PHE A 236 -4.70 -10.31 20.01
CA PHE A 236 -3.68 -9.83 19.06
C PHE A 236 -4.27 -9.51 17.69
N ARG A 237 -5.36 -10.18 17.27
CA ARG A 237 -6.11 -9.83 16.05
C ARG A 237 -6.61 -8.38 16.10
N ASN A 238 -7.14 -7.94 17.23
CA ASN A 238 -7.63 -6.55 17.37
C ASN A 238 -6.48 -5.55 17.30
N ALA A 239 -5.33 -5.87 17.93
CA ALA A 239 -4.14 -5.02 17.83
C ALA A 239 -3.59 -4.95 16.39
N ALA A 240 -3.56 -6.08 15.67
CA ALA A 240 -3.14 -6.13 14.28
C ALA A 240 -4.10 -5.36 13.34
N ASP A 241 -5.40 -5.34 13.65
CA ASP A 241 -6.38 -4.56 12.88
C ASP A 241 -6.24 -3.05 13.11
N LEU A 242 -5.89 -2.64 14.34
CA LEU A 242 -5.58 -1.25 14.70
C LEU A 242 -4.28 -0.75 14.06
N TYR A 243 -3.25 -1.61 14.00
CA TYR A 243 -1.92 -1.26 13.51
C TYR A 243 -1.37 -2.37 12.59
N LEU A 244 -1.72 -2.30 11.30
CA LEU A 244 -1.45 -3.36 10.33
C LEU A 244 -0.02 -3.42 9.76
N TYR A 245 0.79 -2.39 10.01
CA TYR A 245 2.17 -2.32 9.52
C TYR A 245 3.16 -2.70 10.61
N PRO A 246 4.21 -3.49 10.31
CA PRO A 246 5.28 -3.81 11.25
C PRO A 246 6.25 -2.62 11.41
N ASN A 247 5.73 -1.42 11.66
CA ASN A 247 6.56 -0.23 11.83
C ASN A 247 7.33 -0.29 13.14
N THR A 248 8.54 0.27 13.12
CA THR A 248 9.32 0.48 14.34
C THR A 248 8.88 1.79 15.01
N LEU A 249 8.65 1.76 16.32
CA LEU A 249 8.46 2.98 17.11
C LEU A 249 9.77 3.78 17.10
N VAL A 250 9.72 5.00 16.55
CA VAL A 250 10.86 5.93 16.54
C VAL A 250 10.57 7.08 17.50
N VAL A 251 11.53 7.37 18.38
CA VAL A 251 11.46 8.46 19.34
C VAL A 251 12.49 9.52 18.99
N MET A 252 12.07 10.79 18.96
CA MET A 252 12.97 11.92 18.65
C MET A 252 12.86 12.99 19.73
N LYS A 253 14.01 13.41 20.27
CA LYS A 253 14.10 14.62 21.11
C LYS A 253 14.06 15.85 20.22
N VAL A 254 12.99 16.64 20.31
CA VAL A 254 12.77 17.85 19.50
C VAL A 254 12.47 19.05 20.38
N SER A 255 12.87 20.25 19.95
CA SER A 255 12.49 21.48 20.63
C SER A 255 11.06 21.88 20.26
N GLY A 256 10.38 22.59 21.17
CA GLY A 256 9.02 23.09 20.90
C GLY A 256 8.92 24.00 19.67
N LYS A 257 10.01 24.72 19.33
CA LYS A 257 10.10 25.51 18.10
C LYS A 257 10.04 24.61 16.85
N ARG A 258 10.85 23.53 16.80
CA ARG A 258 10.84 22.60 15.66
C ARG A 258 9.50 21.87 15.53
N LEU A 259 8.90 21.48 16.65
CA LEU A 259 7.59 20.85 16.67
C LEU A 259 6.51 21.77 16.05
N ARG A 260 6.46 23.03 16.49
CA ARG A 260 5.50 24.01 15.95
C ARG A 260 5.74 24.30 14.48
N SER A 261 6.99 24.44 14.06
CA SER A 261 7.34 24.64 12.65
C SER A 261 6.93 23.45 11.78
N GLY A 262 7.14 22.21 12.25
CA GLY A 262 6.71 21.01 11.54
C GLY A 262 5.19 20.92 11.42
N TRP A 263 4.46 21.23 12.50
CA TRP A 263 3.00 21.26 12.51
C TRP A 263 2.43 22.25 11.49
N ASN A 264 2.99 23.47 11.44
CA ASN A 264 2.55 24.51 10.51
C ASN A 264 2.91 24.22 9.04
N ALA A 265 3.78 23.25 8.77
CA ALA A 265 4.16 22.84 7.42
C ALA A 265 3.28 21.70 6.88
N LEU A 266 2.40 21.12 7.70
CA LEU A 266 1.45 20.10 7.24
C LEU A 266 0.35 20.75 6.39
N PRO A 267 -0.11 20.10 5.29
CA PRO A 267 -1.21 20.58 4.47
C PRO A 267 -2.48 20.88 5.29
N ASP A 268 -3.21 21.94 4.95
CA ASP A 268 -4.46 22.34 5.62
C ASP A 268 -5.54 21.24 5.66
N SER A 269 -5.50 20.30 4.70
CA SER A 269 -6.37 19.12 4.66
C SER A 269 -6.15 18.16 5.84
N LEU A 270 -4.99 18.22 6.51
CA LEU A 270 -4.62 17.39 7.65
C LEU A 270 -4.65 18.15 8.99
N THR A 271 -4.76 19.48 8.96
CA THR A 271 -4.62 20.33 10.16
C THR A 271 -5.86 21.11 10.51
N ARG A 272 -7.03 20.83 9.89
CA ARG A 272 -8.31 21.55 10.10
C ARG A 272 -8.42 22.01 11.54
N SER A 273 -8.11 23.29 11.72
CA SER A 273 -8.03 23.92 13.02
C SER A 273 -9.44 23.97 13.57
N ILE A 274 -9.76 23.10 14.54
CA ILE A 274 -10.86 23.41 15.45
C ILE A 274 -10.36 24.63 16.24
N PRO A 275 -10.99 25.82 16.09
CA PRO A 275 -10.55 26.98 16.84
C PRO A 275 -10.62 26.63 18.34
N PRO A 276 -9.60 27.00 19.15
CA PRO A 276 -9.65 26.75 20.58
C PRO A 276 -10.94 27.35 21.12
N ALA A 277 -11.73 26.52 21.82
CA ALA A 277 -12.96 26.97 22.45
C ALA A 277 -12.61 28.20 23.29
N ALA A 278 -13.18 29.35 22.93
CA ALA A 278 -13.02 30.58 23.68
C ALA A 278 -13.41 30.29 25.13
N SER A 279 -12.45 30.48 26.03
CA SER A 279 -12.68 30.41 27.47
C SER A 279 -13.83 31.35 27.81
N ARG A 280 -15.01 30.80 28.07
CA ARG A 280 -16.07 31.54 28.74
C ARG A 280 -15.68 31.62 30.21
N SER A 281 -15.12 32.76 30.60
CA SER A 281 -15.06 33.16 32.00
C SER A 281 -16.47 33.13 32.58
N ARG A 282 -16.65 32.39 33.68
CA ARG A 282 -17.54 32.81 34.75
C ARG A 282 -16.66 33.09 35.95
#